data_AF-A0A259S7M7-F1
#
_entry.id   AF-A0A259S7M7-F1
#
_cell.length_a   1.000
_cell.length_b   1.000
_cell.length_c   1.000
_cell.angle_alpha   90.00
_cell.angle_beta   90.00
_cell.angle_gamma   90.00
#
_symmetry.space_group_name_H-M   'P 1'
#
loop_
_entity.id
_entity.type
_entity.pdbx_description
1 polymer ?
#
loop_
_entity_poly.entity_id
_entity_poly.type
_entity_poly.pdbx_seq_one_letter_code
_entity_poly.pdbx_strand_id
1 'polypeptide(L)'
;HSYVLAGVTAGMHVRVASPEDYAPRADVVADAHRRAAETGGSLTLVADPDEAAAGADVIVTDTWVSMGKEEEKAQRLRDLGAYKVTSATMALADPEAIFIHCLPADRGYEVDSEVIDGPQSVVWDEAENRLHAQKALLVWLIGKSSASSSEGSK
;
A
#
# COMPACT_ATOMS: atom_id res chain seq x y z
N HIS A 1 -4.52 -0.39 5.34
CA HIS A 1 -4.56 -1.61 6.18
C HIS A 1 -3.90 -2.82 5.54
N SER A 2 -4.32 -3.29 4.36
CA SER A 2 -3.75 -4.51 3.76
C SER A 2 -2.24 -4.44 3.54
N TYR A 3 -1.71 -3.30 3.09
CA TYR A 3 -0.25 -3.09 2.99
C TYR A 3 0.49 -3.29 4.32
N VAL A 4 -0.08 -2.81 5.43
CA VAL A 4 0.50 -2.99 6.77
C VAL A 4 0.64 -4.47 7.10
N LEU A 5 -0.44 -5.26 6.97
CA LEU A 5 -0.42 -6.67 7.32
C LEU A 5 0.38 -7.51 6.32
N ALA A 6 0.24 -7.25 5.02
CA ALA A 6 0.93 -8.00 3.98
C ALA A 6 2.44 -7.73 4.00
N GLY A 7 2.84 -6.46 4.12
CA GLY A 7 4.25 -6.07 4.18
C GLY A 7 4.97 -6.72 5.36
N VAL A 8 4.44 -6.57 6.59
CA VAL A 8 5.06 -7.23 7.75
C VAL A 8 5.00 -8.75 7.63
N THR A 9 3.95 -9.33 7.03
CA THR A 9 3.88 -10.78 6.78
C THR A 9 5.01 -11.26 5.85
N ALA A 10 5.40 -10.44 4.88
CA ALA A 10 6.52 -10.72 3.98
C ALA A 10 7.89 -10.42 4.61
N GLY A 11 7.94 -9.95 5.87
CA GLY A 11 9.18 -9.55 6.53
C GLY A 11 9.66 -8.14 6.16
N MET A 12 8.81 -7.32 5.53
CA MET A 12 9.16 -5.95 5.12
C MET A 12 9.04 -4.97 6.29
N HIS A 13 9.75 -3.85 6.17
CA HIS A 13 9.66 -2.70 7.06
C HIS A 13 8.65 -1.70 6.49
N VAL A 14 7.45 -1.64 7.07
CA VAL A 14 6.36 -0.78 6.62
C VAL A 14 6.35 0.52 7.43
N ARG A 15 6.31 1.64 6.72
CA ARG A 15 6.12 2.98 7.30
C ARG A 15 4.81 3.55 6.77
N VAL A 16 3.98 4.11 7.65
CA VAL A 16 2.73 4.76 7.26
C VAL A 16 2.77 6.19 7.74
N ALA A 17 2.71 7.12 6.79
CA ALA A 17 2.46 8.53 7.05
C ALA A 17 0.96 8.81 6.91
N SER A 18 0.35 9.35 7.95
CA SER A 18 -1.04 9.80 7.91
C SER A 18 -1.33 10.81 9.03
N PRO A 19 -2.30 11.73 8.85
CA PRO A 19 -2.81 12.48 9.99
C PRO A 19 -3.44 11.52 11.01
N GLU A 20 -3.52 11.95 12.27
CA GLU A 20 -3.98 11.10 13.38
C GLU A 20 -5.35 10.47 13.12
N ASP A 21 -6.30 11.25 12.60
CA ASP A 21 -7.66 10.79 12.28
C ASP A 21 -7.73 9.79 11.11
N TYR A 22 -6.63 9.61 10.37
CA TYR A 22 -6.50 8.72 9.22
C TYR A 22 -5.58 7.52 9.51
N ALA A 23 -5.09 7.41 10.75
CA ALA A 23 -4.19 6.33 11.14
C ALA A 23 -4.83 4.95 10.94
N PRO A 24 -4.02 3.91 10.66
CA PRO A 24 -4.50 2.53 10.66
C PRO A 24 -5.23 2.18 11.96
N ARG A 25 -6.31 1.41 11.86
CA ARG A 25 -7.07 0.96 13.03
C ARG A 25 -6.17 0.25 14.05
N ALA A 26 -6.43 0.49 15.32
CA ALA A 26 -5.63 -0.05 16.42
C ALA A 26 -5.53 -1.59 16.42
N ASP A 27 -6.59 -2.30 16.02
CA ASP A 27 -6.56 -3.76 15.90
C ASP A 27 -5.63 -4.24 14.78
N VAL A 28 -5.64 -3.55 13.63
CA VAL A 28 -4.71 -3.83 12.52
C VAL A 28 -3.26 -3.56 12.92
N VAL A 29 -3.01 -2.48 13.66
CA VAL A 29 -1.66 -2.15 14.18
C VAL A 29 -1.18 -3.23 15.15
N ALA A 30 -2.05 -3.66 16.08
CA ALA A 30 -1.73 -4.72 17.02
C ALA A 30 -1.42 -6.05 16.31
N ASP A 31 -2.20 -6.41 15.28
CA ASP A 31 -1.99 -7.61 14.48
C ASP A 31 -0.67 -7.54 13.71
N ALA A 32 -0.34 -6.36 13.15
CA ALA A 32 0.91 -6.14 12.43
C ALA A 32 2.14 -6.30 13.34
N HIS A 33 2.10 -5.77 14.56
CA HIS A 33 3.20 -5.95 15.52
C HIS A 33 3.38 -7.40 15.94
N ARG A 34 2.30 -8.15 16.17
CA ARG A 34 2.40 -9.60 16.46
C ARG A 34 3.03 -10.34 15.29
N ARG A 35 2.62 -10.03 14.06
CA ARG A 35 3.15 -10.67 12.87
C ARG A 35 4.62 -10.30 12.60
N ALA A 36 4.99 -9.04 12.79
CA ALA A 36 6.36 -8.55 12.66
C ALA A 36 7.34 -9.30 13.58
N ALA A 37 6.92 -9.65 14.80
CA ALA A 37 7.74 -10.43 15.73
C ALA A 37 8.06 -11.86 15.20
N GLU A 38 7.24 -12.41 14.31
CA GLU A 38 7.46 -13.72 13.70
C GLU A 38 8.30 -13.66 12.42
N THR A 39 8.26 -12.54 11.70
CA THR A 39 8.80 -12.42 10.33
C THR A 39 10.08 -11.58 10.23
N GLY A 40 10.41 -10.81 11.27
CA GLY A 40 11.51 -9.85 11.25
C GLY A 40 11.18 -8.52 10.56
N GLY A 41 9.93 -8.34 10.10
CA GLY A 41 9.44 -7.07 9.58
C GLY A 41 9.20 -6.03 10.68
N SER A 42 8.68 -4.85 10.31
CA SER A 42 8.30 -3.82 11.28
C SER A 42 7.17 -2.94 10.77
N LEU A 43 6.45 -2.30 11.69
CA LEU A 43 5.50 -1.22 11.39
C LEU A 43 5.91 0.02 12.16
N THR A 44 6.05 1.15 11.46
CA THR A 44 6.25 2.48 12.04
C THR A 44 5.14 3.40 11.55
N LEU A 45 4.50 4.12 12.47
CA LEU A 45 3.53 5.16 12.13
C LEU A 45 4.18 6.51 12.38
N VAL A 46 4.14 7.39 11.39
CA VAL A 46 4.69 8.74 11.46
C VAL A 46 3.66 9.75 10.97
N ALA A 47 3.80 11.00 11.40
CA ALA A 47 2.95 12.08 10.91
C ALA A 47 3.55 12.74 9.66
N ASP A 48 4.87 12.76 9.53
CA ASP A 48 5.54 13.43 8.42
C ASP A 48 5.70 12.47 7.22
N PRO A 49 5.12 12.77 6.04
CA PRO A 49 5.33 11.97 4.83
C PRO A 49 6.79 11.93 4.38
N ASP A 50 7.57 12.99 4.62
CA ASP A 50 8.99 13.03 4.23
C ASP A 50 9.82 12.08 5.12
N GLU A 51 9.48 11.96 6.41
CA GLU A 51 10.07 10.97 7.32
C GLU A 51 9.75 9.53 6.87
N ALA A 52 8.51 9.27 6.43
CA ALA A 52 8.15 7.96 5.91
C ALA A 52 8.91 7.62 4.63
N ALA A 53 9.08 8.59 3.73
CA ALA A 53 9.73 8.42 2.43
C ALA A 53 11.24 8.22 2.54
N ALA A 54 11.90 8.83 3.54
CA ALA A 54 13.36 8.84 3.67
C ALA A 54 14.01 7.44 3.56
N GLY A 55 14.70 7.19 2.45
CA GLY A 55 15.38 5.91 2.17
C GLY A 55 14.46 4.70 2.04
N ALA A 56 13.19 4.89 1.68
CA ALA A 56 12.29 3.77 1.38
C ALA A 56 12.56 3.21 -0.03
N ASP A 57 12.47 1.88 -0.19
CA ASP A 57 12.63 1.21 -1.49
C ASP A 57 11.35 1.28 -2.36
N VAL A 58 10.20 1.49 -1.74
CA VAL A 58 8.89 1.52 -2.41
C VAL A 58 8.05 2.63 -1.80
N ILE A 59 7.58 3.56 -2.62
CA ILE A 59 6.59 4.57 -2.23
C ILE A 59 5.23 4.16 -2.77
N VAL A 60 4.23 4.18 -1.87
CA VAL A 60 2.86 3.77 -2.17
C VAL A 60 1.91 4.87 -1.75
N THR A 61 0.97 5.23 -2.62
CA THR A 61 -0.19 6.05 -2.24
C THR A 61 -1.47 5.52 -2.88
N ASP A 62 -2.61 6.05 -2.47
CA ASP A 62 -3.94 5.71 -2.96
C ASP A 62 -4.82 6.95 -2.96
N THR A 63 -5.92 6.87 -3.72
CA THR A 63 -6.96 7.89 -3.84
C THR A 63 -7.44 8.37 -2.48
N TRP A 64 -7.42 9.69 -2.29
CA TRP A 64 -7.91 10.31 -1.06
C TRP A 64 -9.42 10.36 -1.00
N VAL A 65 -10.09 10.32 -2.15
CA VAL A 65 -11.53 10.52 -2.27
C VAL A 65 -12.10 9.38 -3.08
N SER A 66 -12.95 8.57 -2.46
CA SER A 66 -13.67 7.54 -3.19
C SER A 66 -14.72 8.19 -4.09
N MET A 67 -14.99 7.59 -5.25
CA MET A 67 -15.98 8.08 -6.21
C MET A 67 -17.35 8.32 -5.53
N GLY A 68 -17.90 9.52 -5.70
CA GLY A 68 -19.27 9.87 -5.30
C GLY A 68 -19.44 10.70 -4.02
N LYS A 69 -18.37 11.31 -3.50
CA LYS A 69 -18.40 12.08 -2.24
C LYS A 69 -17.76 13.47 -2.31
N GLU A 70 -18.38 14.37 -3.07
CA GLU A 70 -17.86 15.73 -3.34
C GLU A 70 -17.69 16.60 -2.08
N GLU A 71 -18.52 16.45 -1.06
CA GLU A 71 -18.38 17.19 0.21
C GLU A 71 -17.18 16.70 1.03
N GLU A 72 -16.88 15.40 1.00
CA GLU A 72 -15.69 14.82 1.64
C GLU A 72 -14.40 15.24 0.91
N LYS A 73 -14.48 15.52 -0.40
CA LYS A 73 -13.34 15.92 -1.23
C LYS A 73 -12.62 17.16 -0.70
N ALA A 74 -13.37 18.21 -0.39
CA ALA A 74 -12.77 19.46 0.08
C ALA A 74 -12.08 19.30 1.45
N GLN A 75 -12.63 18.48 2.34
CA GLN A 75 -12.03 18.20 3.64
C GLN A 75 -10.77 17.34 3.47
N ARG A 76 -10.86 16.24 2.72
CA ARG A 76 -9.72 15.34 2.43
C ARG A 76 -8.56 16.08 1.79
N LEU A 77 -8.84 17.01 0.88
CA LEU A 77 -7.80 17.86 0.27
C LEU A 77 -7.06 18.73 1.27
N ARG A 78 -7.76 19.27 2.26
CA ARG A 78 -7.14 20.06 3.33
C ARG A 78 -6.28 19.18 4.24
N ASP A 79 -6.79 18.01 4.60
CA ASP A 79 -6.14 17.15 5.60
C ASP A 79 -4.97 16.35 5.00
N LEU A 80 -5.10 15.93 3.74
CA LEU A 80 -4.15 15.03 3.08
C LEU A 80 -3.26 15.76 2.07
N GLY A 81 -3.49 17.04 1.79
CA GLY A 81 -2.72 17.80 0.80
C GLY A 81 -1.20 17.75 1.02
N ALA A 82 -0.75 17.68 2.28
CA ALA A 82 0.66 17.54 2.64
C ALA A 82 1.25 16.15 2.31
N TYR A 83 0.40 15.14 2.11
CA TYR A 83 0.79 13.74 1.85
C TYR A 83 0.79 13.39 0.37
N LYS A 84 0.69 14.39 -0.52
CA LYS A 84 0.84 14.18 -1.96
C LYS A 84 2.24 13.62 -2.23
N VAL A 85 2.31 12.57 -3.03
CA VAL A 85 3.59 12.08 -3.54
C VAL A 85 4.04 12.95 -4.71
N THR A 86 5.18 13.62 -4.53
CA THR A 86 5.79 14.54 -5.51
C THR A 86 7.19 14.03 -5.89
N SER A 87 7.82 14.64 -6.90
CA SER A 87 9.24 14.35 -7.18
C SER A 87 10.16 14.65 -5.99
N ALA A 88 9.81 15.63 -5.15
CA ALA A 88 10.56 15.92 -3.93
C ALA A 88 10.44 14.76 -2.93
N THR A 89 9.24 14.19 -2.77
CA THR A 89 9.02 12.99 -1.95
C THR A 89 9.83 11.81 -2.46
N MET A 90 9.81 11.57 -3.79
CA MET A 90 10.60 10.49 -4.41
C MET A 90 12.12 10.72 -4.26
N ALA A 91 12.58 11.97 -4.26
CA ALA A 91 14.01 12.28 -4.07
C ALA A 91 14.51 12.03 -2.64
N LEU A 92 13.61 11.90 -1.66
CA LEU A 92 13.96 11.48 -0.29
C LEU A 92 14.07 9.96 -0.17
N ALA A 93 13.40 9.21 -1.05
CA ALA A 93 13.44 7.76 -1.09
C ALA A 93 14.81 7.24 -1.56
N ASP A 94 14.98 5.92 -1.57
CA ASP A 94 16.16 5.32 -2.19
C ASP A 94 16.26 5.74 -3.68
N PRO A 95 17.47 5.99 -4.24
CA PRO A 95 17.62 6.34 -5.66
C PRO A 95 17.06 5.29 -6.63
N GLU A 96 16.98 4.02 -6.22
CA GLU A 96 16.38 2.92 -7.00
C GLU A 96 14.93 2.63 -6.59
N ALA A 97 14.32 3.47 -5.75
CA ALA A 97 12.97 3.27 -5.27
C ALA A 97 11.96 3.25 -6.42
N ILE A 98 10.93 2.42 -6.28
CA ILE A 98 9.80 2.35 -7.20
C ILE A 98 8.56 3.02 -6.61
N PHE A 99 7.72 3.56 -7.49
CA PHE A 99 6.40 4.08 -7.14
C PHE A 99 5.29 3.12 -7.59
N ILE A 100 4.34 2.85 -6.70
CA ILE A 100 3.14 2.03 -6.97
C ILE A 100 1.86 2.71 -6.51
N HIS A 101 0.76 2.40 -7.19
CA HIS A 101 -0.57 2.97 -6.97
C HIS A 101 -1.63 2.04 -7.55
N CYS A 102 -2.62 1.65 -6.74
CA CYS A 102 -3.55 0.58 -7.11
C CYS A 102 -4.58 0.91 -8.23
N LEU A 103 -4.71 2.20 -8.56
CA LEU A 103 -5.58 2.78 -9.60
C LEU A 103 -7.10 2.65 -9.31
N PRO A 104 -7.95 3.51 -9.91
CA PRO A 104 -7.61 4.70 -10.71
C PRO A 104 -6.89 5.77 -9.88
N ALA A 105 -6.12 6.64 -10.52
CA ALA A 105 -5.40 7.73 -9.85
C ALA A 105 -5.87 9.10 -10.35
N ASP A 106 -6.03 10.04 -9.43
CA ASP A 106 -6.31 11.45 -9.64
C ASP A 106 -4.99 12.25 -9.63
N ARG A 107 -4.39 12.39 -10.82
CA ARG A 107 -3.17 13.18 -11.01
C ARG A 107 -3.35 14.61 -10.50
N GLY A 108 -2.37 15.09 -9.74
CA GLY A 108 -2.38 16.39 -9.08
C GLY A 108 -3.10 16.42 -7.72
N TYR A 109 -3.67 15.30 -7.27
CA TYR A 109 -4.24 15.12 -5.94
C TYR A 109 -3.30 14.27 -5.07
N GLU A 110 -3.42 12.96 -5.07
CA GLU A 110 -2.57 12.07 -4.26
C GLU A 110 -1.15 11.91 -4.82
N VAL A 111 -0.96 12.18 -6.11
CA VAL A 111 0.33 12.03 -6.78
C VAL A 111 0.47 13.04 -7.92
N ASP A 112 1.66 13.60 -8.11
CA ASP A 112 1.95 14.42 -9.30
C ASP A 112 2.11 13.55 -10.57
N SER A 113 1.73 14.09 -11.72
CA SER A 113 1.79 13.36 -13.00
C SER A 113 3.21 12.87 -13.33
N GLU A 114 4.23 13.67 -13.00
CA GLU A 114 5.63 13.32 -13.23
C GLU A 114 6.12 12.12 -12.41
N VAL A 115 5.47 11.80 -11.28
CA VAL A 115 5.79 10.60 -10.51
C VAL A 115 5.10 9.39 -11.11
N ILE A 116 3.77 9.43 -11.26
CA ILE A 116 3.00 8.27 -11.72
C ILE A 116 3.25 7.92 -13.19
N ASP A 117 3.56 8.90 -14.04
CA ASP A 117 3.93 8.70 -15.45
C ASP A 117 5.46 8.70 -15.65
N GLY A 118 6.22 8.79 -14.55
CA GLY A 118 7.68 8.88 -14.54
C GLY A 118 8.39 7.51 -14.60
N PRO A 119 9.73 7.53 -14.69
CA PRO A 119 10.53 6.33 -14.92
C PRO A 119 10.59 5.37 -13.72
N GLN A 120 10.34 5.84 -12.50
CA GLN A 120 10.30 5.01 -11.27
C GLN A 120 8.92 4.38 -11.05
N SER A 121 7.92 4.74 -11.84
CA SER A 121 6.56 4.21 -11.71
C SER A 121 6.45 2.83 -12.34
N VAL A 122 5.92 1.88 -11.57
CA VAL A 122 5.62 0.52 -12.06
C VAL A 122 4.12 0.22 -11.97
N VAL A 123 3.26 1.25 -11.97
CA VAL A 123 1.80 1.12 -11.81
C VAL A 123 1.13 0.24 -12.88
N TRP A 124 1.69 0.18 -14.08
CA TRP A 124 1.17 -0.68 -15.15
C TRP A 124 1.53 -2.15 -14.92
N ASP A 125 2.75 -2.42 -14.47
CA ASP A 125 3.17 -3.76 -14.08
C ASP A 125 2.39 -4.22 -12.84
N GLU A 126 2.15 -3.34 -11.86
CA GLU A 126 1.27 -3.61 -10.72
C GLU A 126 -0.14 -4.01 -11.18
N ALA A 127 -0.73 -3.23 -12.10
CA ALA A 127 -2.06 -3.48 -12.62
C ALA A 127 -2.14 -4.82 -13.38
N GLU A 128 -1.15 -5.14 -14.22
CA GLU A 128 -1.07 -6.43 -14.93
C GLU A 128 -0.90 -7.60 -13.96
N ASN A 129 -0.02 -7.46 -12.96
CA ASN A 129 0.28 -8.51 -12.00
C ASN A 129 -0.92 -8.92 -11.14
N ARG A 130 -1.97 -8.08 -11.06
CA ARG A 130 -3.25 -8.45 -10.43
C ARG A 130 -3.87 -9.70 -11.08
N LEU A 131 -3.78 -9.85 -12.40
CA LEU A 131 -4.27 -11.03 -13.12
C LEU A 131 -3.53 -12.30 -12.66
N HIS A 132 -2.21 -12.21 -12.56
CA HIS A 132 -1.36 -13.35 -12.20
C HIS A 132 -1.55 -13.76 -10.74
N ALA A 133 -1.65 -12.79 -9.82
CA ALA A 133 -1.96 -13.04 -8.43
C ALA A 133 -3.32 -13.75 -8.25
N GLN A 134 -4.35 -13.32 -8.99
CA GLN A 134 -5.67 -13.97 -8.95
C GLN A 134 -5.65 -15.40 -9.51
N LYS A 135 -4.93 -15.64 -10.62
CA LYS A 135 -4.74 -17.00 -11.15
C LYS A 135 -4.11 -17.93 -10.11
N ALA A 136 -3.04 -17.47 -9.45
CA ALA A 136 -2.36 -18.24 -8.41
C ALA A 136 -3.29 -18.57 -7.23
N LEU A 137 -4.07 -17.58 -6.77
CA LEU A 137 -5.03 -17.76 -5.69
C LEU A 137 -6.10 -18.81 -6.05
N LEU A 138 -6.68 -18.75 -7.25
CA LEU A 138 -7.69 -19.71 -7.70
C LEU A 138 -7.13 -21.13 -7.78
N VAL A 139 -5.94 -21.30 -8.36
CA VAL A 139 -5.27 -22.61 -8.43
C VAL A 139 -5.02 -23.17 -7.04
N TRP A 140 -4.55 -22.34 -6.10
CA TRP A 140 -4.32 -22.74 -4.72
C TRP A 140 -5.61 -23.17 -4.01
N LEU A 141 -6.70 -22.40 -4.15
CA LEU A 141 -8.00 -22.71 -3.54
C LEU A 141 -8.58 -24.02 -4.09
N ILE A 142 -8.52 -24.23 -5.41
CA ILE A 142 -8.98 -25.47 -6.05
C ILE A 142 -8.19 -26.67 -5.53
N GLY A 143 -6.86 -26.54 -5.42
CA GLY A 143 -5.99 -27.58 -4.87
C GLY A 143 -6.28 -27.92 -3.41
N LYS A 144 -6.65 -26.93 -2.58
CA LYS A 144 -7.05 -27.17 -1.19
C LYS A 144 -8.42 -27.86 -1.07
N SER A 145 -9.37 -27.47 -1.91
CA SER A 145 -10.70 -28.09 -1.94
C SER A 145 -10.65 -29.56 -2.35
N SER A 146 -9.86 -29.89 -3.39
CA SER A 146 -9.71 -31.27 -3.85
C SER A 146 -9.01 -32.17 -2.82
N ALA A 147 -8.03 -31.65 -2.07
CA ALA A 147 -7.38 -32.37 -0.98
C ALA A 147 -8.34 -32.67 0.20
N SER A 148 -9.21 -31.73 0.57
CA SER A 148 -10.20 -31.96 1.64
C SER A 148 -11.27 -33.00 1.28
N SER A 149 -11.54 -33.19 -0.01
CA SER A 149 -12.55 -34.13 -0.51
C SER A 149 -12.08 -35.60 -0.51
N SER A 150 -10.76 -35.84 -0.51
CA SER A 150 -10.18 -37.18 -0.48
C SER A 150 -9.91 -37.69 0.94
N GLU A 151 -9.75 -36.79 1.91
CA GLU A 151 -9.58 -37.15 3.34
C GLU A 151 -10.90 -37.51 4.05
N GLY A 152 -12.05 -37.06 3.54
CA GLY A 152 -13.39 -37.37 4.09
C GLY A 152 -14.03 -38.67 3.57
N SER A 153 -13.32 -39.46 2.75
CA SER A 153 -13.84 -40.70 2.12
C SER A 153 -13.15 -41.98 2.64
N LYS A 154 -12.54 -41.92 3.83
CA LYS A 154 -11.96 -43.09 4.53
C LYS A 154 -12.67 -43.35 5.84
#